data_AF-A0A520HB01-F1
#
_entry.id   AF-A0A520HB01-F1
#
_cell.length_a   1.000
_cell.length_b   1.000
_cell.length_c   1.000
_cell.angle_alpha   90.00
_cell.angle_beta   90.00
_cell.angle_gamma   90.00
#
_symmetry.space_group_name_H-M   'P 1'
#
loop_
_entity.id
_entity.type
_entity.pdbx_description
1 polymer ?
#
loop_
_entity_poly.entity_id
_entity_poly.type
_entity_poly.pdbx_seq_one_letter_code
_entity_poly.pdbx_strand_id
1 'polypeptide(L)'
;MNGISPWQAGAASELADNALPVLFEKSIGDHRFKIKFSPSSLYICCEWKGGSIAFRPTYSPAHDLKIKRNTANQDGMTISISSAMGDINAEITIIQTEYPILKYTTTLTPRSDTHIPFWPRDIIFPDNKSRKKPAGTVHVSQVGNRSGIIHFSLEKENRGSVLYYQNLGSLRQYNQDTQTSAGETVGGLWPEIGLALPPTKDYPLNKGNKYILSDAII
;
A
#
# COMPACT_ATOMS: atom_id res chain seq x y z
N MET A 1 -8.48 -17.27 -16.96
CA MET A 1 -9.27 -16.88 -15.76
C MET A 1 -8.35 -16.12 -14.84
N ASN A 2 -8.58 -14.84 -14.59
CA ASN A 2 -7.72 -14.09 -13.66
C ASN A 2 -8.18 -14.42 -12.23
N GLY A 3 -7.41 -15.26 -11.55
CA GLY A 3 -7.59 -15.57 -10.13
C GLY A 3 -7.38 -14.33 -9.27
N ILE A 4 -7.80 -14.40 -8.02
CA ILE A 4 -7.44 -13.42 -6.99
C ILE A 4 -6.78 -14.18 -5.84
N SER A 5 -5.73 -13.61 -5.28
CA SER A 5 -5.01 -14.18 -4.16
C SER A 5 -5.81 -14.01 -2.85
N PRO A 6 -5.55 -14.86 -1.85
CA PRO A 6 -6.17 -14.72 -0.54
C PRO A 6 -5.89 -13.36 0.11
N TRP A 7 -4.76 -12.72 -0.19
CA TRP A 7 -4.42 -11.40 0.36
C TRP A 7 -5.23 -10.27 -0.26
N GLN A 8 -5.51 -10.34 -1.56
CA GLN A 8 -6.39 -9.37 -2.23
C GLN A 8 -7.85 -9.57 -1.80
N ALA A 9 -8.30 -10.83 -1.74
CA ALA A 9 -9.65 -11.16 -1.29
C ALA A 9 -9.89 -10.74 0.17
N GLY A 10 -8.94 -11.02 1.06
CA GLY A 10 -9.00 -10.62 2.46
C GLY A 10 -9.04 -9.11 2.65
N ALA A 11 -8.15 -8.36 1.97
CA ALA A 11 -8.14 -6.90 2.03
C ALA A 11 -9.44 -6.28 1.49
N ALA A 12 -9.95 -6.79 0.36
CA ALA A 12 -11.22 -6.32 -0.19
C ALA A 12 -12.40 -6.58 0.78
N SER A 13 -12.41 -7.75 1.44
CA SER A 13 -13.42 -8.09 2.44
C SER A 13 -13.34 -7.20 3.69
N GLU A 14 -12.15 -6.91 4.19
CA GLU A 14 -11.97 -5.97 5.33
C GLU A 14 -12.45 -4.57 4.96
N LEU A 15 -12.13 -4.08 3.76
CA LEU A 15 -12.52 -2.74 3.30
C LEU A 15 -14.02 -2.59 3.04
N ALA A 16 -14.72 -3.69 2.80
CA ALA A 16 -16.18 -3.74 2.67
C ALA A 16 -16.90 -3.62 4.03
N ASP A 17 -16.20 -3.84 5.15
CA ASP A 17 -16.75 -3.63 6.48
C ASP A 17 -16.89 -2.13 6.78
N ASN A 18 -18.14 -1.68 6.96
CA ASN A 18 -18.43 -0.29 7.30
C ASN A 18 -18.05 0.07 8.75
N ALA A 19 -17.79 -0.91 9.60
CA ALA A 19 -17.36 -0.70 10.98
C ALA A 19 -15.84 -0.43 11.09
N LEU A 20 -15.09 -0.53 9.98
CA LEU A 20 -13.64 -0.33 10.01
C LEU A 20 -13.30 1.12 10.41
N PRO A 21 -12.51 1.35 11.49
CA PRO A 21 -12.20 2.68 11.97
C PRO A 21 -11.59 3.58 10.90
N VAL A 22 -12.16 4.78 10.73
CA VAL A 22 -11.61 5.86 9.90
C VAL A 22 -10.83 6.80 10.81
N LEU A 23 -9.52 6.90 10.58
CA LEU A 23 -8.61 7.73 11.37
C LEU A 23 -8.49 9.16 10.83
N PHE A 24 -8.70 9.32 9.53
CA PHE A 24 -8.58 10.59 8.83
C PHE A 24 -9.45 10.58 7.57
N GLU A 25 -9.97 11.74 7.21
CA GLU A 25 -10.75 11.93 6.00
C GLU A 25 -10.49 13.31 5.39
N LYS A 26 -10.37 13.37 4.06
CA LYS A 26 -10.23 14.62 3.30
C LYS A 26 -10.89 14.49 1.94
N SER A 27 -11.60 15.53 1.50
CA SER A 27 -12.20 15.59 0.16
C SER A 27 -11.50 16.65 -0.68
N ILE A 28 -11.17 16.31 -1.93
CA ILE A 28 -10.59 17.22 -2.92
C ILE A 28 -11.32 17.00 -4.25
N GLY A 29 -12.13 17.98 -4.64
CA GLY A 29 -13.02 17.83 -5.79
C GLY A 29 -13.95 16.62 -5.61
N ASP A 30 -13.96 15.73 -6.60
CA ASP A 30 -14.76 14.50 -6.59
C ASP A 30 -14.11 13.33 -5.83
N HIS A 31 -12.90 13.52 -5.30
CA HIS A 31 -12.14 12.46 -4.61
C HIS A 31 -12.28 12.59 -3.10
N ARG A 32 -12.71 11.52 -2.45
CA ARG A 32 -12.81 11.39 -1.00
C ARG A 32 -11.76 10.41 -0.51
N PHE A 33 -10.76 10.91 0.20
CA PHE A 33 -9.70 10.13 0.82
C PHE A 33 -10.07 9.76 2.24
N LYS A 34 -9.88 8.49 2.61
CA LYS A 34 -10.07 7.97 3.98
C LYS A 34 -8.87 7.11 4.36
N ILE A 35 -8.33 7.33 5.55
CA ILE A 35 -7.31 6.46 6.13
C ILE A 35 -8.02 5.53 7.12
N LYS A 36 -8.06 4.23 6.79
CA LYS A 36 -8.73 3.20 7.59
C LYS A 36 -7.70 2.28 8.24
N PHE A 37 -8.03 1.75 9.41
CA PHE A 37 -7.13 0.87 10.17
C PHE A 37 -7.80 -0.44 10.54
N SER A 38 -7.10 -1.55 10.33
CA SER A 38 -7.43 -2.88 10.82
C SER A 38 -6.24 -3.49 11.58
N PRO A 39 -6.45 -4.56 12.37
CA PRO A 39 -5.34 -5.32 12.95
C PRO A 39 -4.40 -5.92 11.90
N SER A 40 -4.82 -6.09 10.65
CA SER A 40 -3.99 -6.65 9.59
C SER A 40 -3.26 -5.58 8.78
N SER A 41 -3.81 -4.37 8.66
CA SER A 41 -3.31 -3.38 7.70
C SER A 41 -3.76 -1.95 8.00
N LEU A 42 -2.96 -1.01 7.51
CA LEU A 42 -3.38 0.38 7.30
C LEU A 42 -3.78 0.53 5.84
N TYR A 43 -4.90 1.20 5.57
CA TYR A 43 -5.40 1.43 4.22
C TYR A 43 -5.62 2.92 3.96
N ILE A 44 -5.28 3.37 2.76
CA ILE A 44 -5.61 4.69 2.25
C ILE A 44 -6.59 4.49 1.10
N CYS A 45 -7.86 4.75 1.35
CA CYS A 45 -8.93 4.61 0.37
C CYS A 45 -9.15 5.94 -0.35
N CYS A 46 -9.28 5.92 -1.67
CA CYS A 46 -9.77 7.02 -2.47
C CYS A 46 -11.07 6.58 -3.15
N GLU A 47 -12.15 7.30 -2.90
CA GLU A 47 -13.49 7.05 -3.44
C GLU A 47 -13.87 8.23 -4.35
N TRP A 48 -14.50 7.94 -5.50
CA TRP A 48 -15.07 8.96 -6.39
C TRP A 48 -16.39 8.48 -6.98
N LYS A 49 -17.03 9.33 -7.78
CA LYS A 49 -18.26 8.95 -8.47
C LYS A 49 -17.99 7.78 -9.43
N GLY A 50 -18.49 6.61 -9.04
CA GLY A 50 -18.44 5.41 -9.85
C GLY A 50 -17.27 4.48 -9.55
N GLY A 51 -16.37 4.78 -8.61
CA GLY A 51 -15.25 3.88 -8.31
C GLY A 51 -14.55 4.13 -6.98
N SER A 52 -13.72 3.18 -6.59
CA SER A 52 -12.80 3.32 -5.47
C SER A 52 -11.53 2.52 -5.69
N ILE A 53 -10.46 2.97 -5.04
CA ILE A 53 -9.18 2.29 -4.96
C ILE A 53 -8.65 2.43 -3.54
N ALA A 54 -7.86 1.47 -3.09
CA ALA A 54 -7.16 1.59 -1.82
C ALA A 54 -5.69 1.22 -1.97
N PHE A 55 -4.86 1.86 -1.17
CA PHE A 55 -3.44 1.56 -1.04
C PHE A 55 -3.19 0.99 0.34
N ARG A 56 -2.27 0.05 0.47
CA ARG A 56 -1.90 -0.60 1.73
C ARG A 56 -0.45 -0.24 2.10
N PRO A 57 -0.22 0.90 2.80
CA PRO A 57 1.11 1.27 3.27
C PRO A 57 1.72 0.25 4.24
N THR A 58 0.89 -0.49 4.99
CA THR A 58 1.37 -1.42 6.03
C THR A 58 0.53 -2.69 6.01
N TYR A 59 1.19 -3.84 6.16
CA TYR A 59 0.60 -5.16 6.31
C TYR A 59 1.23 -5.89 7.49
N SER A 60 0.45 -6.62 8.28
CA SER A 60 0.94 -7.60 9.25
C SER A 60 0.36 -8.98 8.93
N PRO A 61 1.22 -10.00 8.71
CA PRO A 61 0.75 -11.37 8.55
C PRO A 61 0.15 -11.95 9.83
N ALA A 62 0.44 -11.37 11.00
CA ALA A 62 -0.04 -11.84 12.29
C ALA A 62 -1.35 -11.19 12.75
N HIS A 63 -1.92 -10.26 11.96
CA HIS A 63 -3.15 -9.54 12.31
C HIS A 63 -3.10 -8.86 13.70
N ASP A 64 -1.95 -8.26 14.03
CA ASP A 64 -1.63 -7.77 15.36
C ASP A 64 -1.21 -6.29 15.43
N LEU A 65 -1.51 -5.52 14.38
CA LEU A 65 -1.23 -4.08 14.37
C LEU A 65 -2.01 -3.39 15.48
N LYS A 66 -1.31 -2.54 16.24
CA LYS A 66 -1.88 -1.71 17.30
C LYS A 66 -1.37 -0.28 17.17
N ILE A 67 -2.28 0.69 17.04
CA ILE A 67 -1.92 2.11 17.03
C ILE A 67 -1.35 2.49 18.40
N LYS A 68 -0.13 3.00 18.43
CA LYS A 68 0.49 3.61 19.62
C LYS A 68 0.18 5.09 19.72
N ARG A 69 0.28 5.80 18.59
CA ARG A 69 0.02 7.24 18.48
C ARG A 69 -0.41 7.54 17.05
N ASN A 70 -1.30 8.50 16.88
CA ASN A 70 -1.53 9.13 15.59
C ASN A 70 -1.60 10.65 15.76
N THR A 71 -1.28 11.38 14.69
CA THR A 71 -1.35 12.84 14.67
C THR A 71 -1.77 13.24 13.27
N ALA A 72 -2.89 13.96 13.17
CA ALA A 72 -3.39 14.48 11.91
C ALA A 72 -3.08 15.97 11.79
N ASN A 73 -2.93 16.44 10.56
CA ASN A 73 -2.98 17.84 10.19
C ASN A 73 -3.96 18.00 9.02
N GLN A 74 -4.06 19.20 8.44
CA GLN A 74 -4.99 19.48 7.34
C GLN A 74 -4.67 18.69 6.04
N ASP A 75 -3.44 18.20 5.89
CA ASP A 75 -2.91 17.59 4.68
C ASP A 75 -2.61 16.11 4.83
N GLY A 76 -2.90 15.49 5.97
CA GLY A 76 -2.71 14.07 6.17
C GLY A 76 -2.45 13.71 7.63
N MET A 77 -1.71 12.63 7.85
CA MET A 77 -1.43 12.15 9.20
C MET A 77 -0.16 11.32 9.28
N THR A 78 0.40 11.26 10.49
CA THR A 78 1.45 10.32 10.88
C THR A 78 0.88 9.34 11.90
N ILE A 79 1.16 8.05 11.73
CA ILE A 79 0.69 6.97 12.60
C ILE A 79 1.89 6.14 13.05
N SER A 80 2.05 6.00 14.35
CA SER A 80 2.97 5.04 14.97
C SER A 80 2.18 3.80 15.40
N ILE A 81 2.63 2.64 14.93
CA ILE A 81 1.99 1.35 15.06
C ILE A 81 2.99 0.37 15.68
N SER A 82 2.54 -0.52 16.54
CA SER A 82 3.34 -1.68 16.98
C SER A 82 2.75 -2.99 16.48
N SER A 83 3.63 -3.94 16.21
CA SER A 83 3.32 -5.32 15.83
C SER A 83 4.36 -6.29 16.44
N ALA A 84 4.23 -7.57 16.15
CA ALA A 84 5.23 -8.60 16.41
C ALA A 84 6.49 -8.37 15.58
N MET A 85 6.38 -7.89 14.33
CA MET A 85 7.53 -7.58 13.48
C MET A 85 8.37 -6.44 14.07
N GLY A 86 7.73 -5.46 14.70
CA GLY A 86 8.41 -4.33 15.29
C GLY A 86 7.53 -3.08 15.35
N ASP A 87 8.20 -1.94 15.45
CA ASP A 87 7.56 -0.63 15.45
C ASP A 87 7.51 -0.10 14.02
N ILE A 88 6.31 0.30 13.59
CA ILE A 88 6.03 0.80 12.25
C ILE A 88 5.61 2.25 12.35
N ASN A 89 6.12 3.11 11.47
CA ASN A 89 5.64 4.47 11.32
C ASN A 89 5.18 4.67 9.88
N ALA A 90 3.96 5.14 9.71
CA ALA A 90 3.38 5.52 8.42
C ALA A 90 3.17 7.03 8.40
N GLU A 91 3.74 7.69 7.40
CA GLU A 91 3.56 9.12 7.13
C GLU A 91 2.76 9.25 5.85
N ILE A 92 1.63 9.94 5.90
CA ILE A 92 0.68 10.04 4.79
C ILE A 92 0.37 11.51 4.55
N THR A 93 0.45 11.95 3.30
CA THR A 93 0.15 13.31 2.87
C THR A 93 -0.71 13.29 1.60
N ILE A 94 -1.76 14.10 1.59
CA ILE A 94 -2.70 14.29 0.49
C ILE A 94 -2.65 15.77 0.09
N ILE A 95 -1.99 16.02 -1.04
CA ILE A 95 -1.71 17.35 -1.57
C ILE A 95 -2.84 17.74 -2.51
N GLN A 96 -3.42 18.91 -2.25
CA GLN A 96 -4.46 19.48 -3.10
C GLN A 96 -3.85 20.15 -4.32
N THR A 97 -4.04 19.53 -5.48
CA THR A 97 -3.78 20.11 -6.80
C THR A 97 -4.99 19.87 -7.72
N GLU A 98 -4.91 20.20 -9.01
CA GLU A 98 -5.96 19.84 -9.99
C GLU A 98 -6.23 18.33 -9.99
N TYR A 99 -5.16 17.52 -9.90
CA TYR A 99 -5.21 16.08 -9.68
C TYR A 99 -4.67 15.78 -8.28
N PRO A 100 -5.48 15.30 -7.34
CA PRO A 100 -5.02 15.07 -5.97
C PRO A 100 -3.83 14.12 -5.94
N ILE A 101 -2.75 14.49 -5.24
CA ILE A 101 -1.54 13.66 -5.11
C ILE A 101 -1.53 13.03 -3.74
N LEU A 102 -1.43 11.71 -3.69
CA LEU A 102 -1.23 10.95 -2.47
C LEU A 102 0.26 10.60 -2.33
N LYS A 103 0.84 10.88 -1.16
CA LYS A 103 2.17 10.43 -0.78
C LYS A 103 2.10 9.62 0.49
N TYR A 104 2.84 8.53 0.55
CA TYR A 104 3.07 7.84 1.82
C TYR A 104 4.43 7.18 1.92
N THR A 105 4.97 7.18 3.13
CA THR A 105 6.19 6.46 3.47
C THR A 105 5.90 5.57 4.67
N THR A 106 6.28 4.30 4.58
CA THR A 106 6.18 3.34 5.69
C THR A 106 7.57 2.91 6.10
N THR A 107 7.85 3.00 7.39
CA THR A 107 9.10 2.56 7.98
C THR A 107 8.85 1.48 9.03
N LEU A 108 9.66 0.42 9.03
CA LEU A 108 9.71 -0.62 10.06
C LEU A 108 11.05 -0.56 10.82
N THR A 109 10.98 -0.63 12.14
CA THR A 109 12.11 -0.94 13.02
C THR A 109 11.88 -2.32 13.64
N PRO A 110 12.56 -3.38 13.19
CA PRO A 110 12.30 -4.75 13.63
C PRO A 110 12.64 -4.96 15.11
N ARG A 111 11.82 -5.74 15.84
CA ARG A 111 12.08 -6.11 17.25
C ARG A 111 13.07 -7.27 17.39
N SER A 112 13.18 -8.08 16.35
CA SER A 112 14.11 -9.19 16.20
C SER A 112 14.63 -9.22 14.75
N ASP A 113 15.69 -9.99 14.52
CA ASP A 113 16.09 -10.29 13.15
C ASP A 113 14.91 -10.98 12.45
N THR A 114 14.42 -10.39 11.35
CA THR A 114 13.12 -10.74 10.76
C THR A 114 13.25 -11.06 9.28
N HIS A 115 12.79 -12.24 8.89
CA HIS A 115 12.57 -12.55 7.48
C HIS A 115 11.17 -12.10 7.04
N ILE A 116 11.08 -11.51 5.84
CA ILE A 116 9.83 -11.23 5.15
C ILE A 116 9.79 -12.14 3.91
N PRO A 117 9.28 -13.38 4.04
CA PRO A 117 9.29 -14.34 2.94
C PRO A 117 8.27 -14.01 1.84
N PHE A 118 7.29 -13.17 2.16
CA PHE A 118 6.26 -12.73 1.25
C PHE A 118 5.70 -11.37 1.70
N TRP A 119 5.40 -10.51 0.73
CA TRP A 119 4.69 -9.27 0.96
C TRP A 119 3.64 -9.06 -0.14
N PRO A 120 2.37 -8.85 0.22
CA PRO A 120 1.33 -8.74 -0.78
C PRO A 120 1.41 -7.38 -1.49
N ARG A 121 0.91 -7.34 -2.73
CA ARG A 121 0.84 -6.11 -3.54
C ARG A 121 0.01 -5.04 -2.81
N ASP A 122 0.42 -3.78 -2.93
CA ASP A 122 -0.14 -2.70 -2.11
C ASP A 122 -1.32 -1.95 -2.74
N ILE A 123 -1.69 -2.23 -3.99
CA ILE A 123 -2.89 -1.65 -4.62
C ILE A 123 -4.05 -2.63 -4.51
N ILE A 124 -5.09 -2.19 -3.81
CA ILE A 124 -6.30 -2.93 -3.54
C ILE A 124 -7.46 -2.31 -4.31
N PHE A 125 -8.29 -3.16 -4.89
CA PHE A 125 -9.55 -2.77 -5.50
C PHE A 125 -10.67 -3.26 -4.58
N PRO A 126 -11.24 -2.38 -3.73
CA PRO A 126 -12.31 -2.77 -2.81
C PRO A 126 -13.48 -3.39 -3.56
N ASP A 127 -14.12 -4.39 -2.96
CA ASP A 127 -15.31 -4.98 -3.58
C ASP A 127 -16.40 -3.92 -3.67
N ASN A 128 -16.94 -3.72 -4.87
CA ASN A 128 -18.11 -2.86 -5.03
C ASN A 128 -19.35 -3.73 -4.78
N LYS A 129 -20.47 -3.10 -4.39
CA LYS A 129 -21.73 -3.84 -4.12
C LYS A 129 -22.21 -4.72 -5.29
N SER A 130 -21.64 -4.56 -6.50
CA SER A 130 -21.97 -5.35 -7.68
C SER A 130 -21.28 -6.73 -7.75
N ARG A 131 -20.31 -7.03 -6.85
CA ARG A 131 -19.51 -8.27 -6.84
C ARG A 131 -18.79 -8.57 -8.16
N LYS A 132 -18.69 -7.59 -9.06
CA LYS A 132 -17.96 -7.73 -10.32
C LYS A 132 -16.48 -7.51 -10.03
N LYS A 133 -15.63 -8.40 -10.55
CA LYS A 133 -14.18 -8.22 -10.49
C LYS A 133 -13.81 -6.85 -11.07
N PRO A 134 -12.86 -6.14 -10.47
CA PRO A 134 -12.36 -4.89 -11.03
C PRO A 134 -11.83 -5.17 -12.45
N ALA A 135 -12.24 -4.35 -13.41
CA ALA A 135 -11.74 -4.40 -14.77
C ALA A 135 -10.79 -3.22 -14.98
N GLY A 136 -9.66 -3.49 -15.62
CA GLY A 136 -8.65 -2.48 -15.88
C GLY A 136 -7.51 -3.02 -16.72
N THR A 137 -6.72 -2.09 -17.24
CA THR A 137 -5.59 -2.36 -18.13
C THR A 137 -4.35 -1.70 -17.56
N VAL A 138 -3.26 -2.46 -17.43
CA VAL A 138 -1.93 -1.95 -17.06
C VAL A 138 -1.23 -1.54 -18.36
N HIS A 139 -0.86 -0.27 -18.46
CA HIS A 139 -0.19 0.31 -19.63
C HIS A 139 1.32 0.28 -19.48
N VAL A 140 1.80 0.52 -18.25
CA VAL A 140 3.23 0.53 -17.90
C VAL A 140 3.41 -0.19 -16.58
N SER A 141 4.47 -0.99 -16.49
CA SER A 141 5.02 -1.54 -15.26
C SER A 141 6.53 -1.39 -15.23
N GLN A 142 7.15 -1.62 -14.08
CA GLN A 142 8.61 -1.68 -13.97
C GLN A 142 9.19 -2.71 -14.96
N VAL A 143 10.40 -2.45 -15.44
CA VAL A 143 11.21 -3.39 -16.22
C VAL A 143 12.64 -3.40 -15.69
N GLY A 144 13.09 -4.53 -15.15
CA GLY A 144 14.34 -4.72 -14.45
C GLY A 144 14.44 -3.80 -13.22
N ASN A 145 15.59 -3.16 -13.03
CA ASN A 145 15.85 -2.25 -11.91
C ASN A 145 15.53 -0.77 -12.24
N ARG A 146 14.73 -0.52 -13.28
CA ARG A 146 14.29 0.84 -13.65
C ARG A 146 13.30 1.40 -12.62
N SER A 147 12.84 2.63 -12.84
CA SER A 147 11.86 3.31 -12.00
C SER A 147 10.68 2.41 -11.61
N GLY A 148 10.34 2.40 -10.33
CA GLY A 148 9.20 1.66 -9.80
C GLY A 148 7.90 2.35 -10.17
N ILE A 149 7.45 2.23 -11.43
CA ILE A 149 6.25 2.89 -11.93
C ILE A 149 5.21 1.84 -12.32
N ILE A 150 3.94 2.13 -12.04
CA ILE A 150 2.79 1.49 -12.68
C ILE A 150 1.86 2.57 -13.19
N HIS A 151 1.46 2.47 -14.46
CA HIS A 151 0.38 3.28 -15.02
C HIS A 151 -0.73 2.35 -15.48
N PHE A 152 -1.94 2.56 -14.98
CA PHE A 152 -3.09 1.73 -15.33
C PHE A 152 -4.38 2.55 -15.39
N SER A 153 -5.36 2.02 -16.12
CA SER A 153 -6.71 2.58 -16.20
C SER A 153 -7.75 1.59 -15.72
N LEU A 154 -8.78 2.10 -15.06
CA LEU A 154 -9.96 1.35 -14.65
C LEU A 154 -11.06 1.44 -15.75
N GLU A 155 -11.74 0.32 -16.02
CA GLU A 155 -12.69 0.19 -17.14
C GLU A 155 -14.18 0.28 -16.75
N LYS A 156 -15.01 0.55 -17.78
CA LYS A 156 -16.50 0.52 -17.85
C LYS A 156 -17.27 1.41 -16.86
N GLU A 157 -17.16 1.13 -15.56
CA GLU A 157 -17.96 1.74 -14.50
C GLU A 157 -17.10 2.62 -13.58
N ASN A 158 -15.83 2.23 -13.34
CA ASN A 158 -14.89 2.89 -12.44
C ASN A 158 -13.91 3.80 -13.20
N ARG A 159 -14.38 4.72 -14.05
CA ARG A 159 -13.46 5.51 -14.90
C ARG A 159 -12.38 6.21 -14.07
N GLY A 160 -11.12 6.03 -14.45
CA GLY A 160 -9.96 6.63 -13.78
C GLY A 160 -8.65 6.14 -14.37
N SER A 161 -7.61 6.96 -14.27
CA SER A 161 -6.23 6.63 -14.62
C SER A 161 -5.36 6.93 -13.41
N VAL A 162 -4.48 6.00 -13.06
CA VAL A 162 -3.62 6.11 -11.87
C VAL A 162 -2.18 5.94 -12.31
N LEU A 163 -1.34 6.90 -11.92
CA LEU A 163 0.12 6.80 -12.03
C LEU A 163 0.69 6.56 -10.63
N TYR A 164 1.15 5.34 -10.39
CA TYR A 164 1.82 4.97 -9.15
C TYR A 164 3.33 5.04 -9.36
N TYR A 165 4.03 5.75 -8.49
CA TYR A 165 5.48 5.78 -8.42
C TYR A 165 5.95 5.35 -7.03
N GLN A 166 6.83 4.36 -6.97
CA GLN A 166 7.54 3.93 -5.78
C GLN A 166 9.01 4.30 -5.92
N ASN A 167 9.52 5.06 -4.95
CA ASN A 167 10.93 5.40 -4.85
C ASN A 167 11.73 4.15 -4.45
N LEU A 168 12.28 3.42 -5.43
CA LEU A 168 13.10 2.24 -5.17
C LEU A 168 14.41 2.57 -4.43
N GLY A 169 14.91 3.80 -4.55
CA GLY A 169 16.09 4.25 -3.80
C GLY A 169 15.89 4.24 -2.28
N SER A 170 14.63 4.42 -1.83
CA SER A 170 14.28 4.34 -0.40
C SER A 170 14.47 2.93 0.18
N LEU A 171 14.40 1.88 -0.66
CA LEU A 171 14.57 0.48 -0.26
C LEU A 171 16.04 0.08 -0.13
N ARG A 172 17.01 0.98 -0.39
CA ARG A 172 18.45 0.66 -0.40
C ARG A 172 18.91 -0.09 0.85
N GLN A 173 18.55 0.36 2.04
CA GLN A 173 18.97 -0.30 3.28
C GLN A 173 18.37 -1.71 3.41
N TYR A 174 17.10 -1.86 3.04
CA TYR A 174 16.43 -3.16 2.99
C TYR A 174 17.17 -4.11 2.05
N ASN A 175 17.43 -3.67 0.82
CA ASN A 175 18.08 -4.49 -0.20
C ASN A 175 19.52 -4.85 0.13
N GLN A 176 20.27 -3.90 0.70
CA GLN A 176 21.65 -4.11 1.08
C GLN A 176 21.78 -5.17 2.19
N ASP A 177 20.99 -5.04 3.26
CA ASP A 177 21.09 -5.94 4.41
C ASP A 177 20.52 -7.33 4.11
N THR A 178 19.43 -7.40 3.34
CA THR A 178 18.77 -8.68 2.98
C THR A 178 19.37 -9.34 1.73
N GLN A 179 20.32 -8.69 1.06
CA GLN A 179 20.89 -9.08 -0.24
C GLN A 179 19.81 -9.37 -1.31
N THR A 180 18.80 -8.52 -1.37
CA THR A 180 17.70 -8.63 -2.33
C THR A 180 17.77 -7.55 -3.41
N SER A 181 17.06 -7.76 -4.52
CA SER A 181 16.93 -6.76 -5.59
C SER A 181 15.55 -6.10 -5.55
N ALA A 182 15.51 -4.77 -5.75
CA ALA A 182 14.27 -4.04 -6.00
C ALA A 182 13.79 -4.15 -7.46
N GLY A 183 14.39 -5.00 -8.28
CA GLY A 183 13.97 -5.26 -9.66
C GLY A 183 12.65 -6.02 -9.72
N GLU A 184 11.77 -5.62 -10.64
CA GLU A 184 10.46 -6.28 -10.87
C GLU A 184 9.55 -6.30 -9.61
N THR A 185 9.80 -5.43 -8.63
CA THR A 185 9.04 -5.35 -7.39
C THR A 185 7.81 -4.46 -7.50
N VAL A 186 7.70 -3.65 -8.55
CA VAL A 186 6.57 -2.74 -8.80
C VAL A 186 5.89 -3.15 -10.11
N GLY A 187 4.74 -3.78 -10.00
CA GLY A 187 4.03 -4.37 -11.13
C GLY A 187 3.04 -5.40 -10.64
N GLY A 188 2.87 -6.50 -11.39
CA GLY A 188 2.01 -7.61 -11.05
C GLY A 188 0.99 -7.91 -12.15
N LEU A 189 0.09 -8.85 -11.87
CA LEU A 189 -0.95 -9.27 -12.80
C LEU A 189 -2.29 -8.76 -12.30
N TRP A 190 -3.03 -8.06 -13.16
CA TRP A 190 -4.34 -7.54 -12.78
C TRP A 190 -5.27 -8.61 -12.18
N PRO A 191 -5.91 -8.38 -11.02
CA PRO A 191 -5.98 -7.12 -10.25
C PRO A 191 -4.96 -7.01 -9.08
N GLU A 192 -3.91 -7.80 -9.09
CA GLU A 192 -2.84 -7.81 -8.08
C GLU A 192 -1.62 -7.05 -8.58
N ILE A 193 -1.69 -5.72 -8.45
CA ILE A 193 -0.65 -4.81 -8.91
C ILE A 193 -0.16 -3.92 -7.75
N GLY A 194 1.02 -3.34 -7.88
CA GLY A 194 1.63 -2.45 -6.88
C GLY A 194 3.03 -2.88 -6.50
N LEU A 195 3.54 -2.34 -5.40
CA LEU A 195 4.77 -2.81 -4.77
C LEU A 195 4.52 -4.13 -4.03
N ALA A 196 5.39 -5.11 -4.27
CA ALA A 196 5.62 -6.23 -3.36
C ALA A 196 7.09 -6.19 -2.93
N LEU A 197 7.36 -6.23 -1.63
CA LEU A 197 8.74 -6.28 -1.16
C LEU A 197 9.46 -7.50 -1.73
N PRO A 198 10.74 -7.36 -2.10
CA PRO A 198 11.55 -8.52 -2.47
C PRO A 198 11.58 -9.51 -1.29
N PRO A 199 11.25 -10.79 -1.49
CA PRO A 199 11.23 -11.75 -0.39
C PRO A 199 12.65 -11.96 0.15
N THR A 200 12.79 -11.88 1.48
CA THR A 200 14.08 -12.20 2.12
C THR A 200 14.30 -13.71 2.10
N LYS A 201 15.51 -14.14 1.74
CA LYS A 201 15.89 -15.55 1.64
C LYS A 201 16.92 -15.90 2.70
N ASP A 202 18.16 -15.45 2.46
CA ASP A 202 19.32 -15.86 3.26
C ASP A 202 19.60 -14.91 4.42
N TYR A 203 19.29 -13.62 4.25
CA TYR A 203 19.61 -12.58 5.24
C TYR A 203 18.34 -11.87 5.74
N PRO A 204 18.17 -11.73 7.07
CA PRO A 204 17.02 -11.05 7.66
C PRO A 204 17.20 -9.52 7.64
N LEU A 205 16.12 -8.82 7.94
CA LEU A 205 16.20 -7.46 8.45
C LEU A 205 16.79 -7.51 9.86
N ASN A 206 17.88 -6.79 10.09
CA ASN A 206 18.54 -6.71 11.40
C ASN A 206 17.65 -5.99 12.44
N LYS A 207 17.58 -6.56 13.64
CA LYS A 207 16.91 -5.96 14.81
C LYS A 207 17.37 -4.53 15.04
N GLY A 208 16.40 -3.64 15.33
CA GLY A 208 16.68 -2.25 15.73
C GLY A 208 17.07 -1.31 14.59
N ASN A 209 17.44 -1.81 13.42
CA ASN A 209 17.67 -0.98 12.24
C ASN A 209 16.35 -0.44 11.69
N LYS A 210 16.41 0.74 11.06
CA LYS A 210 15.26 1.41 10.46
C LYS A 210 15.21 1.13 8.96
N TYR A 211 14.13 0.52 8.46
CA TYR A 211 13.95 0.18 7.05
C TYR A 211 12.71 0.85 6.48
N ILE A 212 12.84 1.53 5.35
CA ILE A 212 11.68 1.96 4.57
C ILE A 212 11.15 0.73 3.83
N LEU A 213 9.85 0.46 3.98
CA LEU A 213 9.13 -0.63 3.32
C LEU A 213 8.37 -0.15 2.08
N SER A 214 7.95 1.11 2.07
CA SER A 214 7.30 1.75 0.93
C SER A 214 7.52 3.26 1.00
N ASP A 215 7.58 3.90 -0.16
CA ASP A 215 7.76 5.34 -0.34
C ASP A 215 7.14 5.71 -1.69
N ALA A 216 5.83 5.93 -1.66
CA ALA A 216 4.99 6.00 -2.84
C ALA A 216 4.44 7.42 -3.06
N ILE A 217 4.29 7.76 -4.33
CA ILE A 217 3.63 8.95 -4.86
C ILE A 217 2.63 8.48 -5.90
N ILE A 218 1.38 8.89 -5.76
CA ILE A 218 0.24 8.50 -6.58
C ILE A 218 -0.50 9.75 -7.05
#